data_AF-A0A953PBB5-F1
#
_entry.id   AF-A0A953PBB5-F1
#
_cell.length_a   1.000
_cell.length_b   1.000
_cell.length_c   1.000
_cell.angle_alpha   90.00
_cell.angle_beta   90.00
_cell.angle_gamma   90.00
#
_symmetry.space_group_name_H-M   'P 1'
#
loop_
_entity.id
_entity.type
_entity.pdbx_description
1 polymer ?
#
loop_
_entity_poly.entity_id
_entity_poly.type
_entity_poly.pdbx_seq_one_letter_code
_entity_poly.pdbx_strand_id
1 'polypeptide(L)'
;MTKTLDVKRIAIFLAFAFGIAWAGGLVIFLTGGLAKSQYTLLILTVVYMGAPALAHILTRLITREGWKDVYLRPKFKQGWRYWLICWIAPSVLVLVGMAVYFALFPQYYDPTLGAVRKLLERAAPGQTLPQIDPWTVVISQTLFAVL
;
A
#
# COMPACT_ATOMS: atom_id res chain seq x y z
N MET A 1 3.09 34.82 -10.87
CA MET A 1 1.97 34.30 -11.70
C MET A 1 1.08 33.44 -10.82
N THR A 2 -0.11 33.91 -10.47
CA THR A 2 -1.15 33.09 -9.82
C THR A 2 -1.72 32.15 -10.87
N LYS A 3 -1.25 30.90 -10.87
CA LYS A 3 -1.79 29.86 -11.75
C LYS A 3 -3.22 29.59 -11.29
N THR A 4 -4.21 30.00 -12.09
CA THR A 4 -5.62 29.73 -11.78
C THR A 4 -5.87 28.23 -11.84
N LEU A 5 -6.50 27.67 -10.81
CA LEU A 5 -6.84 26.25 -10.75
C LEU A 5 -7.79 25.87 -11.91
N ASP A 6 -7.44 24.83 -12.67
CA ASP A 6 -8.33 24.26 -13.69
C ASP A 6 -9.37 23.35 -13.03
N VAL A 7 -10.38 23.97 -12.42
CA VAL A 7 -11.45 23.29 -11.67
C VAL A 7 -12.19 22.27 -12.54
N LYS A 8 -12.36 22.57 -13.83
CA LYS A 8 -13.04 21.67 -14.78
C LYS A 8 -12.26 20.37 -14.94
N ARG A 9 -10.95 20.45 -15.15
CA ARG A 9 -10.09 19.27 -15.27
C ARG A 9 -10.00 18.48 -13.98
N ILE A 10 -9.91 19.16 -12.84
CA ILE A 10 -9.94 18.52 -11.51
C ILE A 10 -11.25 17.75 -11.34
N ALA A 11 -12.40 18.35 -11.67
CA ALA A 11 -13.70 17.69 -11.59
C ALA A 11 -13.78 16.44 -12.50
N ILE A 12 -13.27 16.53 -13.74
CA ILE A 12 -13.20 15.38 -14.66
C ILE A 12 -12.34 14.25 -14.07
N PHE A 13 -11.17 14.59 -13.53
CA PHE A 13 -10.30 13.61 -12.87
C PHE A 13 -10.98 12.94 -11.69
N LEU A 14 -11.60 13.72 -10.80
CA LEU A 14 -12.30 13.19 -9.63
C LEU A 14 -13.47 12.30 -10.05
N ALA A 15 -14.26 12.70 -11.04
CA ALA A 15 -15.36 11.91 -11.57
C ALA A 15 -14.88 10.54 -12.08
N PHE A 16 -13.76 10.49 -12.81
CA PHE A 16 -13.18 9.22 -13.24
C PHE A 16 -12.59 8.42 -12.08
N ALA A 17 -11.82 9.04 -11.18
CA ALA A 17 -11.16 8.33 -10.09
C ALA A 17 -12.18 7.67 -9.16
N PHE A 18 -13.19 8.42 -8.73
CA PHE A 18 -14.26 7.88 -7.90
C PHE A 18 -15.19 6.96 -8.68
N GLY A 19 -15.56 7.32 -9.92
CA GLY A 19 -16.44 6.50 -10.74
C GLY A 19 -15.87 5.11 -11.02
N ILE A 20 -14.59 5.02 -11.39
CA ILE A 20 -13.90 3.74 -11.64
C ILE A 20 -13.77 2.93 -10.35
N ALA A 21 -13.36 3.57 -9.24
CA ALA A 21 -13.24 2.89 -7.96
C ALA A 21 -14.59 2.36 -7.47
N TRP A 22 -15.64 3.18 -7.47
CA TRP A 22 -16.98 2.76 -7.05
C TRP A 22 -17.57 1.68 -7.95
N ALA A 23 -17.37 1.76 -9.26
CA ALA A 23 -17.77 0.69 -10.18
C ALA A 23 -17.05 -0.62 -9.86
N GLY A 24 -15.73 -0.59 -9.67
CA GLY A 24 -14.96 -1.77 -9.26
C GLY A 24 -15.43 -2.34 -7.91
N GLY A 25 -15.69 -1.47 -6.93
CA GLY A 25 -16.18 -1.86 -5.61
C GLY A 25 -17.58 -2.47 -5.67
N LEU A 26 -18.46 -1.92 -6.51
CA LEU A 26 -19.80 -2.45 -6.73
C LEU A 26 -19.75 -3.84 -7.37
N VAL A 27 -18.88 -4.06 -8.35
CA VAL A 27 -18.68 -5.39 -8.94
C VAL A 27 -18.18 -6.39 -7.90
N ILE A 28 -17.21 -6.01 -7.06
CA ILE A 28 -16.73 -6.87 -5.95
C ILE A 28 -17.87 -7.20 -4.98
N PHE A 29 -18.69 -6.21 -4.61
CA PHE A 29 -19.82 -6.42 -3.74
C PHE A 29 -20.86 -7.39 -4.35
N LEU A 30 -21.27 -7.14 -5.60
CA LEU A 30 -22.27 -7.96 -6.30
C LEU A 30 -21.78 -9.40 -6.60
N THR A 31 -20.47 -9.60 -6.72
CA THR A 31 -19.87 -10.93 -6.89
C THR A 31 -19.72 -11.71 -5.58
N GLY A 32 -20.14 -11.14 -4.44
CA GLY A 32 -20.12 -11.79 -3.13
C GLY A 32 -18.83 -11.57 -2.34
N GLY A 33 -18.05 -10.52 -2.68
CA GLY A 33 -16.88 -10.09 -1.94
C GLY A 33 -15.55 -10.70 -2.40
N LEU A 34 -14.49 -10.38 -1.64
CA LEU A 34 -13.10 -10.70 -2.01
C LEU A 34 -12.74 -12.19 -1.86
N ALA A 35 -13.43 -12.92 -0.97
CA ALA A 35 -13.09 -14.32 -0.67
C ALA A 35 -13.58 -15.33 -1.71
N LYS A 36 -14.50 -14.91 -2.60
CA LYS A 36 -15.24 -15.86 -3.46
C LYS A 36 -14.51 -16.21 -4.75
N SER A 37 -13.60 -15.35 -5.22
CA SER A 37 -13.00 -15.51 -6.55
C SER A 37 -11.68 -14.74 -6.67
N GLN A 38 -10.68 -15.36 -7.31
CA GLN A 38 -9.43 -14.67 -7.66
C GLN A 38 -9.66 -13.45 -8.57
N TYR A 39 -10.75 -13.45 -9.35
CA TYR A 39 -11.10 -12.32 -10.20
C TYR A 39 -11.47 -11.07 -9.41
N THR A 40 -12.06 -11.19 -8.21
CA THR A 40 -12.39 -10.01 -7.39
C THR A 40 -11.14 -9.39 -6.77
N LEU A 41 -10.10 -10.18 -6.50
CA LEU A 41 -8.78 -9.68 -6.11
C LEU A 41 -8.09 -8.91 -7.25
N LEU A 42 -8.23 -9.39 -8.49
CA LEU A 42 -7.71 -8.66 -9.65
C LEU A 42 -8.42 -7.32 -9.84
N ILE A 43 -9.75 -7.31 -9.71
CA ILE A 43 -10.55 -6.06 -9.78
C ILE A 43 -10.13 -5.10 -8.67
N LEU A 44 -9.92 -5.59 -7.45
CA LEU A 44 -9.46 -4.76 -6.35
C LEU A 44 -8.10 -4.11 -6.66
N THR A 45 -7.11 -4.92 -7.03
CA THR A 45 -5.73 -4.44 -7.18
C THR A 45 -5.54 -3.58 -8.43
N VAL A 46 -6.15 -3.95 -9.55
CA VAL A 46 -5.95 -3.25 -10.84
C VAL A 46 -6.95 -2.12 -11.04
N VAL A 47 -8.23 -2.36 -10.77
CA VAL A 47 -9.31 -1.40 -11.09
C VAL A 47 -9.56 -0.46 -9.92
N TYR A 48 -9.79 -1.00 -8.73
CA TYR A 48 -10.17 -0.20 -7.57
C TYR A 48 -8.98 0.64 -7.06
N MET A 49 -7.86 0.00 -6.74
CA MET A 49 -6.66 0.68 -6.24
C MET A 49 -5.95 1.48 -7.36
N GLY A 50 -6.00 0.97 -8.60
CA GLY A 50 -5.44 1.64 -9.78
C GLY A 50 -6.31 2.76 -10.37
N ALA A 51 -7.51 2.99 -9.83
CA ALA A 51 -8.47 3.98 -10.36
C ALA A 51 -7.87 5.38 -10.56
N PRO A 52 -7.06 5.95 -9.64
CA PRO A 52 -6.46 7.28 -9.85
C PRO A 52 -5.48 7.32 -11.04
N ALA A 53 -4.74 6.23 -11.28
CA ALA A 53 -3.83 6.15 -12.42
C ALA A 53 -4.62 6.08 -13.74
N LEU A 54 -5.67 5.26 -13.79
CA LEU A 54 -6.57 5.19 -14.95
C LEU A 54 -7.27 6.54 -15.20
N ALA A 55 -7.77 7.18 -14.14
CA ALA A 55 -8.41 8.49 -14.20
C ALA A 55 -7.44 9.58 -14.71
N HIS A 56 -6.18 9.53 -14.30
CA HIS A 56 -5.15 10.44 -14.79
C HIS A 56 -4.97 10.29 -16.31
N ILE A 57 -4.81 9.06 -16.80
CA ILE A 57 -4.68 8.78 -18.24
C ILE A 57 -5.92 9.27 -19.00
N LEU A 58 -7.12 8.89 -18.55
CA LEU A 58 -8.38 9.25 -19.21
C LEU A 58 -8.61 10.76 -19.24
N THR A 59 -8.35 11.45 -18.13
CA THR A 59 -8.50 12.91 -18.05
C THR A 59 -7.56 13.60 -19.04
N ARG A 60 -6.32 13.13 -19.17
CA ARG A 60 -5.37 13.69 -20.15
C ARG A 60 -5.80 13.46 -21.59
N LEU A 61 -6.34 12.27 -21.90
CA LEU A 61 -6.86 11.94 -23.23
C LEU A 61 -8.05 12.83 -23.62
N ILE A 62 -8.97 13.05 -22.69
CA ILE A 62 -10.20 13.83 -22.94
C ILE A 62 -9.90 15.33 -23.01
N THR A 63 -9.08 15.84 -22.11
CA THR A 63 -8.72 17.27 -22.09
C THR A 63 -7.65 17.64 -23.10
N ARG A 64 -7.02 16.65 -23.76
CA ARG A 64 -5.95 16.80 -24.75
C ARG A 64 -4.79 17.68 -24.27
N GLU A 65 -4.52 17.67 -22.96
CA GLU A 65 -3.45 18.47 -22.34
C GLU A 65 -2.03 18.01 -22.70
N GLY A 66 -1.91 16.79 -23.25
CA GLY A 66 -0.65 16.16 -23.60
C GLY A 66 0.11 15.58 -22.39
N TRP A 67 1.39 15.25 -22.61
CA TRP A 67 2.23 14.54 -21.63
C TRP A 67 3.39 15.41 -21.10
N LYS A 68 3.24 16.73 -21.17
CA LYS A 68 4.16 17.64 -20.49
C LYS A 68 3.86 17.63 -18.98
N ASP A 69 4.91 17.87 -18.18
CA ASP A 69 4.82 18.04 -16.73
C ASP A 69 4.07 16.93 -15.97
N VAL A 70 4.29 15.66 -16.35
CA VAL A 70 3.72 14.51 -15.62
C VAL A 70 4.41 14.30 -14.27
N TYR A 71 5.56 14.93 -14.03
CA TYR A 71 6.41 14.77 -12.84
C TYR A 71 6.82 13.32 -12.51
N LEU A 72 6.59 12.36 -13.41
CA LEU A 72 7.00 10.95 -13.25
C LEU A 72 8.49 10.72 -13.46
N ARG A 73 9.25 11.74 -13.90
CA ARG A 73 10.70 11.60 -14.14
C ARG A 73 11.44 11.56 -12.80
N PRO A 74 12.08 10.45 -12.41
CA PRO A 74 12.79 10.40 -11.15
C PRO A 74 14.08 11.22 -11.25
N LYS A 75 14.22 12.22 -10.37
CA LYS A 75 15.40 13.10 -10.30
C LYS A 75 16.39 12.60 -9.25
N PHE A 76 16.85 11.35 -9.39
CA PHE A 76 17.68 10.69 -8.37
C PHE A 76 18.95 11.49 -8.02
N LYS A 77 19.64 12.06 -9.01
CA LYS A 77 20.88 12.83 -8.78
C LYS A 77 20.68 14.14 -8.02
N GLN A 78 19.50 14.75 -8.11
CA GLN A 78 19.22 16.07 -7.50
C GLN A 78 18.62 15.95 -6.08
N GLY A 79 18.08 14.79 -5.72
CA GLY A 79 17.32 14.62 -4.48
C GLY A 79 17.53 13.28 -3.78
N TRP A 80 18.63 12.57 -4.00
CA TRP A 80 18.85 11.21 -3.46
C TRP A 80 18.63 11.12 -1.94
N ARG A 81 18.94 12.18 -1.18
CA ARG A 81 18.68 12.26 0.27
C ARG A 81 17.18 12.19 0.58
N TYR A 82 16.35 12.91 -0.19
CA TYR A 82 14.89 12.85 -0.04
C TYR A 82 14.33 11.48 -0.40
N TRP A 83 14.87 10.83 -1.44
CA TRP A 83 14.50 9.46 -1.77
C TRP A 83 14.81 8.50 -0.61
N LEU A 84 16.02 8.58 -0.04
CA LEU A 84 16.42 7.76 1.10
C LEU A 84 15.56 8.04 2.34
N ILE A 85 15.27 9.31 2.64
CA ILE A 85 14.40 9.68 3.76
C ILE A 85 12.99 9.14 3.55
N CYS A 86 12.38 9.35 2.39
CA CYS A 86 11.03 8.82 2.10
C CYS A 86 10.98 7.28 2.13
N TRP A 87 12.09 6.61 1.84
CA TRP A 87 12.20 5.16 1.88
C TRP A 87 12.34 4.62 3.31
N ILE A 88 13.24 5.19 4.12
CA ILE A 88 13.60 4.67 5.45
C ILE A 88 12.76 5.27 6.58
N ALA A 89 12.36 6.54 6.48
CA ALA A 89 11.66 7.23 7.56
C ALA A 89 10.34 6.57 7.97
N PRO A 90 9.48 6.07 7.06
CA PRO A 90 8.26 5.36 7.45
C PRO A 90 8.56 4.14 8.33
N SER A 91 9.56 3.34 7.98
CA SER A 91 9.96 2.15 8.72
C SER A 91 10.50 2.48 10.11
N VAL A 92 11.32 3.54 10.21
CA VAL A 92 11.80 4.06 11.50
C VAL A 92 10.62 4.53 12.36
N LEU A 93 9.66 5.26 11.78
CA LEU A 93 8.46 5.71 12.50
C LEU A 93 7.61 4.55 13.01
N VAL A 94 7.49 3.46 12.25
CA VAL A 94 6.81 2.24 12.70
C VAL A 94 7.51 1.63 13.92
N LEU A 95 8.85 1.48 13.88
CA LEU A 95 9.63 0.95 15.00
C LEU A 95 9.55 1.85 16.25
N VAL A 96 9.60 3.16 16.06
CA VAL A 96 9.40 4.13 17.15
C VAL A 96 7.99 4.01 17.72
N GLY A 97 6.97 3.95 16.88
CA GLY A 97 5.58 3.76 17.30
C GLY A 97 5.39 2.46 18.09
N MET A 98 6.01 1.38 17.65
CA MET A 98 6.04 0.09 18.35
C MET A 98 6.69 0.21 19.74
N ALA A 99 7.87 0.85 19.82
CA ALA A 99 8.57 1.05 21.09
C ALA A 99 7.76 1.90 22.07
N VAL A 100 7.17 2.99 21.59
CA VAL A 100 6.27 3.86 22.37
C VAL A 100 5.04 3.08 22.85
N TYR A 101 4.42 2.30 21.97
CA TYR A 101 3.26 1.48 22.32
C TYR A 101 3.57 0.51 23.46
N PHE A 102 4.66 -0.26 23.36
CA PHE A 102 5.02 -1.21 24.42
C PHE A 102 5.56 -0.55 25.69
N ALA A 103 6.13 0.65 25.60
CA ALA A 103 6.47 1.44 26.79
C ALA A 103 5.22 1.89 27.56
N LEU A 104 4.14 2.25 26.86
CA LEU A 104 2.86 2.64 27.46
C LEU A 104 2.02 1.45 27.92
N PHE A 105 2.11 0.31 27.21
CA PHE A 105 1.33 -0.89 27.49
C PHE A 105 2.22 -2.15 27.60
N PRO A 106 3.07 -2.25 28.63
CA PRO A 106 4.04 -3.32 28.76
C PRO A 106 3.40 -4.71 28.87
N GLN A 107 2.15 -4.81 29.34
CA GLN A 107 1.42 -6.08 29.44
C GLN A 107 1.19 -6.79 28.10
N TYR A 108 1.26 -6.07 26.96
CA TYR A 108 1.10 -6.66 25.63
C TYR A 108 2.45 -7.06 24.99
N TYR A 109 3.57 -6.73 25.62
CA TYR A 109 4.88 -7.08 25.09
C TYR A 109 5.17 -8.57 25.30
N ASP A 110 5.27 -9.32 24.19
CA ASP A 110 5.61 -10.75 24.19
C ASP A 110 7.01 -10.96 23.58
N PRO A 111 8.08 -11.01 24.40
CA PRO A 111 9.44 -11.22 23.92
C PRO A 111 9.68 -12.64 23.38
N THR A 112 8.80 -13.59 23.71
CA THR A 112 8.89 -14.98 23.23
C THR A 112 8.20 -15.18 21.89
N LEU A 113 7.49 -14.15 21.41
CA LEU A 113 6.71 -14.19 20.17
C LEU A 113 5.75 -15.40 20.13
N GLY A 114 5.18 -15.76 21.28
CA GLY A 114 4.30 -16.91 21.44
C GLY A 114 3.04 -16.82 20.57
N ALA A 115 2.51 -15.61 20.35
CA ALA A 115 1.41 -15.39 19.42
C ALA A 115 1.82 -15.72 17.96
N VAL A 116 3.01 -15.27 17.55
CA VAL A 116 3.56 -15.54 16.21
C VAL A 116 3.80 -17.03 16.03
N ARG A 117 4.35 -17.71 17.04
CA ARG A 117 4.56 -19.15 17.03
C ARG A 117 3.25 -19.92 16.80
N LYS A 118 2.20 -19.57 17.55
CA LYS A 118 0.87 -20.19 17.38
C LYS A 118 0.27 -19.92 15.98
N LEU A 119 0.53 -18.76 15.39
CA LEU A 119 0.11 -18.46 14.02
C LEU A 119 0.85 -19.31 13.01
N LEU A 120 2.18 -19.46 13.15
CA LEU A 120 2.99 -20.32 12.28
C LEU A 120 2.54 -21.79 12.35
N GLU A 121 2.30 -22.31 13.56
CA GLU A 121 1.81 -23.68 13.77
C GLU A 121 0.45 -23.91 13.09
N ARG A 122 -0.44 -22.90 13.07
CA ARG A 122 -1.73 -22.97 12.38
C ARG A 122 -1.63 -22.86 10.87
N ALA A 123 -0.64 -22.14 10.35
CA ALA A 123 -0.47 -21.92 8.92
C ALA A 123 0.09 -23.16 8.19
N ALA A 124 0.80 -24.05 8.90
CA ALA A 124 1.39 -25.27 8.34
C ALA A 124 1.05 -26.52 9.19
N PRO A 125 -0.24 -26.92 9.26
CA PRO A 125 -0.64 -28.08 10.04
C PRO A 125 -0.04 -29.37 9.45
N GLY A 126 0.69 -30.13 10.26
CA GLY A 126 1.24 -31.44 9.89
C GLY A 126 2.63 -31.42 9.23
N GLN A 127 3.25 -30.26 9.05
CA GLN A 127 4.68 -30.16 8.74
C GLN A 127 5.46 -29.95 10.03
N THR A 128 6.55 -30.70 10.22
CA THR A 128 7.57 -30.34 11.20
C THR A 128 8.23 -29.07 10.70
N LEU A 129 7.69 -27.92 11.10
CA LEU A 129 8.35 -26.63 10.89
C LEU A 129 9.79 -26.81 11.39
N PRO A 130 10.81 -26.47 10.60
CA PRO A 130 12.16 -26.40 11.15
C PRO A 130 12.07 -25.49 12.39
N GLN A 131 12.83 -25.78 13.45
CA GLN A 131 12.87 -24.96 14.67
C GLN A 131 13.50 -23.59 14.34
N ILE A 132 12.84 -22.81 13.50
CA ILE A 132 13.22 -21.46 13.14
C ILE A 132 12.78 -20.62 14.32
N ASP A 133 13.74 -19.98 14.96
CA ASP A 133 13.48 -18.98 15.97
C ASP A 133 12.50 -17.93 15.41
N PRO A 134 11.33 -17.70 16.04
CA PRO A 134 10.37 -16.70 15.61
C PRO A 134 10.99 -15.31 15.38
N TRP A 135 12.05 -14.97 16.10
CA TRP A 135 12.78 -13.71 15.87
C TRP A 135 13.45 -13.65 14.51
N THR A 136 13.94 -14.77 13.99
CA THR A 136 14.50 -14.84 12.62
C THR A 136 13.44 -14.50 11.58
N VAL A 137 12.21 -14.97 11.77
CA VAL A 137 11.08 -14.65 10.89
C VAL A 137 10.73 -13.17 10.98
N VAL A 138 10.60 -12.63 12.20
CA VAL A 138 10.28 -11.20 12.40
C VAL A 138 11.36 -10.31 11.80
N ILE A 139 12.64 -10.60 12.04
CA ILE A 139 13.76 -9.81 11.51
C ILE A 139 13.80 -9.89 9.98
N SER A 140 13.70 -11.09 9.41
CA SER A 140 13.71 -11.25 7.95
C SER A 140 12.53 -10.53 7.28
N GLN A 141 11.32 -10.67 7.82
CA GLN A 141 10.14 -9.95 7.32
C GLN A 141 10.28 -8.43 7.46
N THR A 142 10.85 -7.96 8.58
CA THR A 142 11.12 -6.53 8.78
C THR A 142 12.14 -6.01 7.77
N LEU A 143 13.20 -6.79 7.49
CA LEU A 143 14.18 -6.44 6.46
C LEU A 143 13.55 -6.41 5.07
N PHE A 144 12.75 -7.42 4.71
CA PHE A 144 12.01 -7.44 3.44
C PHE A 144 11.02 -6.28 3.31
N ALA A 145 10.42 -5.82 4.41
CA ALA A 145 9.53 -4.67 4.38
C ALA A 145 10.27 -3.35 4.14
N VAL A 146 11.57 -3.29 4.43
CA VAL A 146 12.42 -2.10 4.26
C VAL A 146 13.17 -2.11 2.92
N LEU A 147 13.35 -3.27 2.28
CA LEU A 147 14.09 -3.45 1.02
C LEU A 147 13.18 -3.40 -0.21
#